data_AF-A0A6B9ZER0-F1
#
_entry.id   AF-A0A6B9ZER0-F1
#
_cell.length_a   1.000
_cell.length_b   1.000
_cell.length_c   1.000
_cell.angle_alpha   90.00
_cell.angle_beta   90.00
_cell.angle_gamma   90.00
#
_symmetry.space_group_name_H-M   'P 1'
#
loop_
_entity.id
_entity.type
_entity.pdbx_description
1 polymer ?
#
loop_
_entity_poly.entity_id
_entity_poly.type
_entity_poly.pdbx_seq_one_letter_code
_entity_poly.pdbx_strand_id
1 'polypeptide(L)' 'MRTKSRSVLMALLCCLWVVFTISSCAYEATPKGHPHGMPPGQAKKLTGSKSAKPFAPGQQKKYH' A
#
# COMPACT_ATOMS: atom_id res chain seq x y z
N MET A 1 -17.84 32.36 29.91
CA MET A 1 -16.57 31.87 29.31
C MET A 1 -16.32 30.36 29.43
N ARG A 2 -16.75 29.70 30.51
CA ARG A 2 -16.48 28.26 30.77
C ARG A 2 -17.12 27.28 29.75
N THR A 3 -18.20 27.66 29.08
CA THR A 3 -18.89 26.83 28.07
C THR A 3 -18.18 26.82 26.72
N LYS A 4 -17.73 27.98 26.22
CA LYS A 4 -16.95 28.09 24.96
C LYS A 4 -15.65 27.27 25.02
N SER A 5 -14.92 27.33 26.13
CA SER A 5 -13.69 26.55 26.31
C SER A 5 -13.95 25.03 26.32
N ARG A 6 -15.08 24.59 26.88
CA ARG A 6 -15.48 23.17 26.87
C ARG A 6 -15.91 22.70 25.49
N SER A 7 -16.61 23.54 24.71
CA SER A 7 -16.98 23.23 23.32
C SER A 7 -15.75 23.14 22.40
N VAL A 8 -14.76 24.03 22.56
CA VAL A 8 -13.50 23.97 21.81
C VAL A 8 -12.69 22.74 22.21
N LEU A 9 -12.65 22.39 23.49
CA LEU A 9 -11.98 21.17 23.97
C LEU A 9 -12.61 19.91 23.38
N MET A 10 -13.95 19.83 23.34
CA MET A 10 -14.65 18.69 22.74
C MET A 10 -14.42 18.61 21.22
N ALA A 11 -14.37 19.75 20.53
CA ALA A 11 -14.05 19.80 19.10
C ALA A 11 -12.62 19.29 18.82
N LEU A 12 -11.63 19.72 19.62
CA LEU A 12 -10.24 19.26 19.49
C LEU A 12 -10.09 17.76 19.74
N LEU A 13 -10.79 17.22 20.75
CA LEU A 13 -10.81 15.78 21.04
C LEU A 13 -11.45 14.97 19.89
N CYS A 14 -12.53 15.48 19.28
CA CYS A 14 -13.16 14.85 18.12
C CYS A 14 -12.23 14.82 16.90
N CYS A 15 -11.53 15.92 16.60
CA CYS A 15 -10.59 15.98 15.48
C CYS A 15 -9.43 14.99 15.64
N LEU A 16 -8.87 14.86 16.84
CA LEU A 16 -7.82 13.90 17.15
C LEU A 16 -8.29 12.45 16.92
N TRP A 17 -9.53 12.13 17.32
CA TRP A 17 -10.10 10.80 17.16
C TRP A 17 -10.30 10.43 15.69
N VAL A 18 -10.79 11.36 14.86
CA VAL A 18 -10.96 11.15 13.43
C VAL A 18 -9.62 10.86 12.73
N VAL A 19 -8.57 11.63 13.04
CA VAL A 19 -7.23 11.40 12.46
C VAL A 19 -6.69 10.02 12.84
N PHE A 20 -6.90 9.58 14.09
CA PHE A 20 -6.47 8.25 14.54
C PHE A 20 -7.17 7.12 13.80
N THR A 21 -8.47 7.24 13.53
CA THR A 21 -9.26 6.20 12.84
C THR A 21 -8.86 5.99 11.37
N ILE A 22 -8.39 7.03 10.67
CA ILE A 22 -8.02 6.94 9.25
C ILE A 22 -6.62 6.33 9.05
N SER A 23 -5.81 6.24 10.11
CA SER A 23 -4.42 5.75 10.05
C SER A 23 -4.30 4.25 9.73
N SER A 24 -5.37 3.46 9.85
CA SER A 24 -5.30 1.99 9.76
C SER A 24 -5.59 1.39 8.37
N CYS A 25 -5.36 2.13 7.29
CA CYS A 25 -5.48 1.62 5.92
C CYS A 25 -4.16 1.05 5.36
N ALA A 26 -3.35 0.37 6.18
CA ALA A 26 -2.16 -0.31 5.70
C ALA A 26 -2.53 -1.69 5.13
N TYR A 27 -2.47 -1.84 3.81
CA TYR A 27 -2.61 -3.16 3.17
C TYR A 27 -1.25 -3.88 3.25
N GLU A 28 -1.18 -4.96 4.01
CA GLU A 28 -0.05 -5.88 3.89
C GLU A 28 -0.23 -6.72 2.64
N ALA A 29 0.43 -6.31 1.54
CA ALA A 29 0.58 -7.16 0.37
C ALA A 29 1.53 -8.32 0.70
N THR A 30 1.04 -9.31 1.45
CA THR A 30 1.75 -10.57 1.60
C THR A 30 1.82 -11.23 0.22
N PRO A 31 3.02 -11.50 -0.33
CA PRO A 31 3.15 -12.15 -1.63
C PRO A 31 2.78 -13.64 -1.47
N LYS A 32 1.47 -13.94 -1.42
CA LYS A 32 0.98 -15.31 -1.50
C LYS A 32 1.28 -15.83 -2.92
N GLY A 33 2.30 -16.67 -3.05
CA GLY A 33 2.54 -17.47 -4.27
C GLY A 33 3.66 -17.02 -5.22
N HIS A 34 4.52 -16.06 -4.86
CA HIS A 34 5.65 -15.65 -5.70
C HIS A 34 7.00 -15.90 -5.00
N PRO A 35 7.74 -16.98 -5.34
CA PRO A 35 9.03 -17.28 -4.72
C PRO A 35 10.10 -16.21 -4.97
N HIS A 36 9.88 -15.29 -5.91
CA HIS A 36 10.78 -14.17 -6.23
C HIS A 36 10.19 -12.78 -5.86
N GLY A 37 9.23 -12.73 -4.93
CA GLY A 37 8.80 -11.49 -4.27
C GLY A 37 7.93 -10.54 -5.08
N MET A 38 7.88 -10.66 -6.41
CA MET A 38 7.09 -9.77 -7.26
C MET A 38 6.31 -10.51 -8.35
N PRO A 39 5.00 -10.24 -8.52
CA PRO A 39 4.23 -10.81 -9.62
C PRO A 39 4.74 -10.31 -10.99
N PRO A 40 4.70 -11.15 -12.03
CA PRO A 40 5.25 -10.84 -13.34
C PRO A 40 4.61 -9.60 -13.99
N GLY A 41 3.32 -9.35 -13.72
CA GLY A 41 2.63 -8.16 -14.18
C GLY A 41 3.15 -6.87 -13.54
N GLN A 42 3.53 -6.92 -12.25
CA GLN A 42 4.11 -5.77 -11.55
C GLN A 42 5.56 -5.54 -11.98
N ALA A 43 6.34 -6.62 -12.13
CA ALA A 43 7.70 -6.55 -12.66
C ALA A 43 7.72 -5.96 -14.09
N LYS A 44 6.76 -6.35 -14.95
CA LYS A 44 6.59 -5.76 -16.28
C LYS A 44 6.37 -4.24 -16.22
N LYS A 45 5.46 -3.79 -15.36
CA LYS A 45 5.15 -2.35 -15.20
C LYS A 45 6.35 -1.56 -14.70
N LEU A 46 7.06 -2.07 -13.70
CA LEU A 46 8.25 -1.43 -13.13
C LEU A 46 9.43 -1.38 -14.12
N THR A 47 9.64 -2.45 -14.88
CA THR A 47 10.75 -2.54 -15.85
C THR A 47 10.46 -1.83 -17.18
N GLY A 48 9.23 -1.35 -17.40
CA GLY A 48 8.82 -0.75 -18.68
C GLY A 48 8.88 -1.72 -19.87
N SER A 49 8.97 -3.02 -19.61
CA SER A 49 9.12 -4.04 -20.66
C SER A 49 7.80 -4.29 -21.38
N LYS A 50 7.87 -4.55 -22.70
CA LYS A 50 6.68 -4.82 -23.51
C LYS A 50 5.98 -6.14 -23.16
N SER A 51 6.65 -7.08 -22.49
CA SER A 51 6.15 -8.43 -22.20
C SER A 51 6.46 -8.89 -20.78
N ALA A 52 5.52 -9.61 -20.16
CA ALA A 52 5.69 -10.23 -18.84
C ALA A 52 6.38 -11.61 -18.91
N LYS A 53 6.57 -12.16 -20.13
CA LYS A 53 7.22 -13.46 -20.36
C LYS A 53 8.58 -13.60 -19.66
N PRO A 54 9.48 -12.59 -19.65
CA PRO A 54 10.78 -12.70 -18.97
C PRO A 54 10.69 -12.83 -17.45
N PHE A 55 9.56 -12.47 -16.86
CA PHE A 55 9.32 -12.48 -15.41
C PHE A 55 8.45 -13.66 -14.97
N ALA A 56 7.95 -14.45 -15.92
CA ALA A 56 7.10 -15.60 -15.62
C ALA A 56 7.91 -16.76 -14.99
N PRO A 57 7.37 -17.43 -13.97
CA PRO A 57 8.04 -18.58 -13.35
C PRO A 57 8.17 -19.73 -14.35
N GLY A 58 9.32 -20.41 -14.35
CA GLY A 58 9.61 -21.54 -15.24
C GLY A 58 9.99 -21.19 -16.68
N GLN A 59 10.05 -19.90 -17.05
CA GLN A 59 10.56 -19.47 -18.36
C GLN A 59 12.09 -19.45 -18.37
N GLN A 60 12.69 -20.06 -19.39
CA GLN A 60 14.14 -20.04 -19.61
C GLN A 60 14.53 -18.67 -20.19
N LYS A 61 15.22 -17.85 -19.37
CA LYS A 61 15.65 -16.51 -19.77
C LYS A 61 16.81 -16.64 -20.76
N LYS A 62 16.57 -16.29 -22.03
CA LYS A 62 17.65 -16.14 -23.02
C LYS A 62 18.30 -14.76 -22.79
N TYR A 63 19.47 -14.77 -22.16
CA TYR A 63 20.36 -13.62 -22.16
C TYR A 63 21.22 -13.71 -23.43
N HIS A 64 21.16 -12.69 -24.27
CA HIS A 64 21.97 -12.55 -25.48
C HIS A 64 23.14 -11.63 -25.21
#